data_AF-A0A497M022-F1
#
_entry.id   AF-A0A497M022-F1
#
_cell.length_a   1.000
_cell.length_b   1.000
_cell.length_c   1.000
_cell.angle_alpha   90.00
_cell.angle_beta   90.00
_cell.angle_gamma   90.00
#
_symmetry.space_group_name_H-M   'P 1'
#
loop_
_entity.id
_entity.type
_entity.pdbx_description
1 polymer ?
#
loop_
_entity_poly.entity_id
_entity_poly.type
_entity_poly.pdbx_seq_one_letter_code
_entity_poly.pdbx_strand_id
1 'polypeptide(L)' 'MKEEVAIVSVGCVGFQPVTPELSYKEIMFEAAVRAYEEVGVNPRKD' A
#
# COMPACT_ATOMS: atom_id res chain seq x y z
N MET A 1 -16.64 18.49 16.09
CA MET A 1 -16.97 18.04 14.72
C MET A 1 -16.29 16.70 14.49
N LYS A 2 -16.94 15.73 13.84
CA LYS A 2 -16.29 14.50 13.39
C LYS A 2 -16.04 14.64 11.90
N GLU A 3 -14.82 14.41 11.47
CA GLU A 3 -14.46 14.38 10.04
C GLU A 3 -14.98 13.07 9.42
N GLU A 4 -15.54 13.17 8.21
CA GLU A 4 -15.95 11.99 7.43
C GLU A 4 -14.71 11.46 6.69
N VAL A 5 -14.36 10.20 6.96
CA VAL A 5 -13.15 9.57 6.43
C VAL A 5 -13.55 8.32 5.63
N ALA A 6 -12.88 8.12 4.49
CA ALA A 6 -13.07 6.96 3.62
C ALA A 6 -11.72 6.36 3.18
N ILE A 7 -11.73 5.08 2.83
CA ILE A 7 -10.59 4.40 2.20
C ILE A 7 -10.72 4.55 0.69
N VAL A 8 -9.69 5.08 0.04
CA VAL A 8 -9.69 5.33 -1.41
C VAL A 8 -9.05 4.20 -2.22
N SER A 9 -8.10 3.45 -1.64
CA SER A 9 -7.45 2.31 -2.28
C SER A 9 -6.84 1.33 -1.27
N VAL A 10 -6.52 0.12 -1.74
CA VAL A 10 -5.83 -0.92 -0.97
C VAL A 10 -4.87 -1.66 -1.90
N GLY A 11 -3.63 -1.84 -1.46
CA GLY A 11 -2.61 -2.59 -2.22
C GLY A 11 -2.21 -3.88 -1.52
N CYS A 12 -1.93 -4.92 -2.29
CA CYS A 12 -1.56 -6.24 -1.78
C CYS A 12 -0.47 -6.89 -2.64
N VAL A 13 0.43 -7.64 -1.99
CA VAL A 13 1.52 -8.41 -2.60
C VAL A 13 1.82 -9.66 -1.78
N GLY A 14 2.56 -10.62 -2.33
CA GLY A 14 3.01 -11.80 -1.58
C GLY A 14 1.91 -12.83 -1.32
N PHE A 15 1.10 -13.16 -2.34
CA PHE A 15 0.13 -14.26 -2.27
C PHE A 15 0.81 -15.64 -2.32
N GLN A 16 1.61 -15.93 -1.31
CA GLN A 16 2.36 -17.16 -1.13
C GLN A 16 2.54 -17.43 0.38
N PRO A 17 2.66 -18.70 0.81
CA PRO A 17 2.72 -19.03 2.24
C PRO A 17 3.94 -18.46 2.97
N VAL A 18 5.08 -18.34 2.27
CA VAL A 18 6.33 -17.76 2.77
C VAL A 18 7.07 -17.10 1.61
N THR A 19 7.69 -15.95 1.86
CA THR A 19 8.47 -15.14 0.90
C THR A 19 9.92 -14.98 1.41
N PRO A 20 10.75 -16.03 1.43
CA PRO A 20 12.12 -15.94 1.97
C PRO A 20 13.04 -14.99 1.19
N GLU A 21 12.71 -14.71 -0.06
CA GLU A 21 13.45 -13.85 -0.98
C GLU A 21 13.17 -12.35 -0.80
N LEU A 22 12.14 -12.00 -0.03
CA LEU A 22 11.75 -10.61 0.23
C LEU A 22 11.75 -10.32 1.73
N SER A 23 12.31 -9.17 2.10
CA SER A 23 12.11 -8.63 3.44
C SER A 23 10.68 -8.11 3.59
N TYR A 24 10.17 -8.10 4.84
CA TYR A 24 8.86 -7.51 5.13
C TYR A 24 8.75 -6.04 4.67
N LYS A 25 9.87 -5.30 4.65
CA LYS A 25 9.89 -3.89 4.23
C LYS A 25 9.62 -3.76 2.74
N GLU A 26 10.15 -4.66 1.92
CA GLU A 26 9.94 -4.67 0.49
C GLU A 26 8.48 -5.00 0.16
N ILE A 27 7.91 -6.00 0.85
CA ILE A 27 6.49 -6.37 0.74
C ILE A 27 5.58 -5.19 1.11
N MET A 28 5.84 -4.55 2.25
CA MET A 28 5.08 -3.37 2.69
C MET A 28 5.22 -2.19 1.72
N PHE A 29 6.43 -1.94 1.24
CA PHE A 29 6.70 -0.86 0.30
C PHE A 29 5.95 -1.08 -1.01
N GLU A 30 6.02 -2.27 -1.59
CA GLU A 30 5.37 -2.58 -2.85
C GLU A 30 3.84 -2.53 -2.72
N ALA A 31 3.28 -3.07 -1.64
CA ALA A 31 1.84 -2.97 -1.37
C ALA A 31 1.38 -1.50 -1.26
N ALA A 32 2.13 -0.66 -0.53
CA ALA A 32 1.78 0.76 -0.40
C ALA A 32 1.89 1.51 -1.72
N VAL A 33 2.97 1.30 -2.49
CA VAL A 33 3.17 1.92 -3.81
C VAL A 33 2.02 1.59 -4.75
N ARG A 34 1.59 0.31 -4.81
CA ARG A 34 0.43 -0.10 -5.63
C ARG A 34 -0.85 0.63 -5.24
N ALA A 35 -1.10 0.78 -3.94
CA ALA A 35 -2.27 1.51 -3.44
C ALA A 35 -2.25 2.99 -3.87
N TYR A 36 -1.10 3.64 -3.77
CA TYR A 36 -0.93 5.04 -4.16
C TYR A 36 -1.08 5.25 -5.66
N GLU A 37 -0.47 4.37 -6.47
CA GLU A 37 -0.52 4.43 -7.93
C GLU A 37 -1.94 4.24 -8.48
N GLU A 38 -2.74 3.36 -7.88
CA GLU A 38 -4.12 3.11 -8.32
C GLU A 38 -5.01 4.37 -8.31
N VAL A 39 -4.81 5.24 -7.32
CA VAL A 39 -5.57 6.49 -7.15
C VAL A 39 -4.76 7.73 -7.53
N GLY A 40 -3.53 7.56 -8.02
CA GLY A 40 -2.65 8.64 -8.42
C GLY A 40 -2.22 9.58 -7.28
N VAL A 41 -2.21 9.09 -6.04
CA VAL A 41 -1.82 9.88 -4.85
C VAL A 41 -0.31 9.86 -4.67
N ASN A 42 0.30 11.01 -4.39
CA ASN A 42 1.69 11.11 -4.02
C ASN A 42 1.84 11.32 -2.50
N PRO A 43 2.20 10.28 -1.72
CA PRO A 43 2.26 10.37 -0.25
C PRO A 43 3.34 11.32 0.30
N ARG A 44 4.17 11.92 -0.57
CA ARG A 44 5.19 12.92 -0.18
C ARG A 44 4.79 14.35 -0.55
N LYS A 45 3.70 14.54 -1.28
CA LYS A 45 3.28 15.85 -1.80
C LYS A 45 1.82 16.16 -1.50
N ASP A 46 0.97 15.13 -1.52
CA ASP A 46 -0.44 15.16 -1.16
C ASP A 46 -0.61 14.69 0.30
#